data_AF-A0A374AH82-F1
#
_entry.id   AF-A0A374AH82-F1
#
_cell.length_a   1.000
_cell.length_b   1.000
_cell.length_c   1.000
_cell.angle_alpha   90.00
_cell.angle_beta   90.00
_cell.angle_gamma   90.00
#
_symmetry.space_group_name_H-M   'P 1'
#
loop_
_entity.id
_entity.type
_entity.pdbx_description
1 polymer ?
#
loop_
_entity_poly.entity_id
_entity_poly.type
_entity_poly.pdbx_seq_one_letter_code
_entity_poly.pdbx_strand_id
1 'polypeptide(L)'
;MNGWFLAAGALLAAAFFVHVFSGNRFYSAARPDAATAPSGAYEAWLMGRCGVQMISVDLFLCAAFLLLLGTGVLPRNFALELLLLLVFGGWCVFWLVSLLCEKAGGRHYLRLCHWALFLVLFGLVLGGMLG
;
A
#
# COMPACT_ATOMS: atom_id res chain seq x y z
N MET A 1 13.29 15.95 -13.83
CA MET A 1 14.32 14.92 -13.50
C MET A 1 13.63 13.67 -12.94
N ASN A 2 13.86 12.48 -13.49
CA ASN A 2 13.10 11.26 -13.12
C ASN A 2 13.42 10.65 -11.74
N GLY A 3 14.28 11.30 -10.93
CA GLY A 3 14.68 10.81 -9.60
C GLY A 3 13.51 10.63 -8.63
N TRP A 4 12.45 11.42 -8.77
CA TRP A 4 11.22 11.32 -7.97
C TRP A 4 10.53 9.97 -8.13
N PHE A 5 10.35 9.51 -9.38
CA PHE A 5 9.73 8.21 -9.66
C PHE A 5 10.63 7.04 -9.27
N LEU A 6 11.95 7.18 -9.42
CA LEU A 6 12.91 6.18 -8.93
C LEU A 6 12.84 6.03 -7.41
N ALA A 7 12.81 7.14 -6.68
CA ALA A 7 12.67 7.12 -5.22
C ALA A 7 11.34 6.49 -4.80
N ALA A 8 10.23 6.88 -5.43
CA ALA A 8 8.91 6.32 -5.16
C ALA A 8 8.87 4.81 -5.45
N GLY A 9 9.39 4.39 -6.61
CA GLY A 9 9.43 2.99 -7.02
C GLY A 9 10.31 2.13 -6.12
N ALA A 10 11.48 2.62 -5.73
CA ALA A 10 12.38 1.91 -4.81
C ALA A 10 11.76 1.76 -3.41
N LEU A 11 11.16 2.83 -2.88
CA LEU A 11 10.45 2.79 -1.61
C LEU A 11 9.28 1.79 -1.65
N LEU A 12 8.50 1.81 -2.74
CA LEU A 12 7.36 0.92 -2.89
C LEU A 12 7.77 -0.53 -3.11
N ALA A 13 8.88 -0.79 -3.80
CA ALA A 13 9.45 -2.13 -3.92
C ALA A 13 9.89 -2.69 -2.57
N ALA A 14 10.53 -1.86 -1.72
CA ALA A 14 10.86 -2.26 -0.35
C ALA A 14 9.59 -2.55 0.46
N ALA A 15 8.56 -1.70 0.35
CA ALA A 15 7.27 -1.90 1.00
C ALA A 15 6.58 -3.20 0.52
N PHE A 16 6.64 -3.53 -0.77
CA PHE A 16 6.15 -4.79 -1.33
C PHE A 16 6.80 -6.00 -0.65
N PHE A 17 8.12 -6.04 -0.52
CA PHE A 17 8.79 -7.15 0.15
C PHE A 17 8.40 -7.25 1.63
N VAL A 18 8.36 -6.13 2.35
CA VAL A 18 7.89 -6.10 3.75
C VAL A 18 6.46 -6.62 3.84
N HIS A 19 5.59 -6.20 2.94
CA HIS A 19 4.18 -6.60 2.91
C HIS A 19 4.03 -8.11 2.63
N VAL A 20 4.74 -8.64 1.63
CA VAL A 20 4.69 -10.06 1.27
C VAL A 20 5.23 -10.95 2.40
N PHE A 21 6.34 -10.60 3.02
CA PHE A 21 6.95 -11.46 4.05
C PHE A 21 6.40 -11.20 5.45
N SER A 22 6.49 -9.95 5.92
CA SER A 22 6.05 -9.58 7.27
C SER A 22 4.53 -9.59 7.38
N GLY A 23 3.80 -9.16 6.34
CA GLY A 23 2.34 -9.22 6.31
C GLY A 23 1.82 -10.66 6.36
N ASN A 24 2.42 -11.58 5.58
CA ASN A 24 2.06 -13.00 5.66
C ASN A 24 2.35 -13.60 7.03
N ARG A 25 3.51 -13.28 7.63
CA ARG A 25 3.84 -13.74 8.98
C ARG A 25 2.83 -13.22 10.01
N PHE A 26 2.50 -11.92 9.94
CA PHE A 26 1.54 -11.28 10.84
C PHE A 26 0.16 -11.95 10.76
N TYR A 27 -0.39 -12.11 9.56
CA TYR A 27 -1.69 -12.75 9.41
C TYR A 27 -1.66 -14.22 9.81
N SER A 28 -0.58 -14.95 9.54
CA SER A 28 -0.44 -16.35 9.96
C SER A 28 -0.43 -16.50 11.47
N ALA A 29 0.23 -15.59 12.19
CA ALA A 29 0.19 -15.55 13.65
C ALA A 29 -1.19 -15.15 14.20
N ALA A 30 -1.96 -14.35 13.45
CA ALA A 30 -3.30 -13.91 13.82
C ALA A 30 -4.42 -14.89 13.42
N ARG A 31 -4.09 -16.12 13.02
CA ARG A 31 -5.09 -17.13 12.63
C ARG A 31 -6.03 -17.42 13.80
N PRO A 32 -7.36 -17.31 13.63
CA PRO A 32 -8.31 -17.67 14.69
C PRO A 32 -8.20 -19.14 15.07
N ASP A 33 -8.28 -19.43 16.37
CA ASP A 33 -8.35 -20.80 16.89
C ASP A 33 -9.75 -21.37 16.65
N ALA A 34 -9.83 -22.51 15.97
CA ALA A 34 -11.09 -23.17 15.65
C ALA A 34 -11.91 -23.56 16.89
N ALA A 35 -11.27 -23.78 18.03
CA ALA A 35 -11.95 -24.19 19.26
C ALA A 35 -12.60 -23.01 20.01
N THR A 36 -12.09 -21.79 19.85
CA THR A 36 -12.49 -20.64 20.67
C THR A 36 -12.99 -19.44 19.87
N ALA A 37 -12.80 -19.42 18.56
CA ALA A 37 -13.17 -18.28 17.73
C ALA A 37 -14.69 -18.20 17.54
N PRO A 38 -15.27 -16.98 17.51
CA PRO A 38 -16.65 -16.76 17.10
C PRO A 38 -16.91 -17.34 15.70
N SER A 39 -18.16 -17.73 15.44
CA SER A 39 -18.57 -18.15 14.10
C SER A 39 -18.29 -17.03 13.08
N GLY A 40 -17.81 -17.39 11.88
CA GLY A 40 -17.47 -16.42 10.83
C GLY A 40 -16.07 -15.80 10.96
N ALA A 41 -15.38 -15.94 12.11
CA ALA A 41 -14.08 -15.31 12.33
C ALA A 41 -12.99 -15.86 11.41
N TYR A 42 -13.04 -17.16 11.10
CA TYR A 42 -12.09 -17.79 10.18
C TYR A 42 -12.29 -17.30 8.75
N GLU A 43 -13.54 -17.22 8.27
CA GLU A 43 -13.83 -16.68 6.94
C GLU A 43 -13.41 -15.21 6.82
N ALA A 44 -13.71 -14.38 7.83
CA ALA A 44 -13.31 -12.97 7.86
C ALA A 44 -11.78 -12.80 7.83
N TRP A 45 -11.07 -13.61 8.62
CA TRP A 45 -9.60 -13.62 8.60
C TRP A 45 -9.04 -14.08 7.25
N LEU A 46 -9.62 -15.13 6.66
CA LEU A 46 -9.17 -15.67 5.37
C LEU A 46 -9.42 -14.65 4.25
N MET A 47 -10.56 -13.96 4.26
CA MET A 47 -10.85 -12.85 3.35
C MET A 47 -9.81 -11.74 3.51
N GLY A 48 -9.49 -11.34 4.75
CA GLY A 48 -8.43 -10.37 5.02
C GLY A 48 -7.07 -10.80 4.46
N ARG A 49 -6.71 -12.09 4.57
CA ARG A 49 -5.48 -12.63 3.97
C ARG A 49 -5.47 -12.59 2.44
N CYS A 50 -6.58 -12.95 1.81
CA CYS A 50 -6.70 -12.83 0.36
C CYS A 50 -6.59 -11.37 -0.08
N GLY A 51 -7.21 -10.44 0.66
CA GLY A 51 -7.07 -9.00 0.44
C GLY A 51 -5.63 -8.51 0.53
N VAL A 52 -4.84 -9.00 1.50
CA VAL A 52 -3.40 -8.71 1.59
C VAL A 52 -2.65 -9.17 0.34
N GLN A 53 -3.00 -10.31 -0.26
CA GLN A 53 -2.36 -10.76 -1.49
C GLN A 53 -2.75 -9.91 -2.70
N MET A 54 -3.99 -9.43 -2.78
CA MET A 54 -4.39 -8.45 -3.80
C MET A 54 -3.55 -7.17 -3.68
N ILE A 55 -3.38 -6.65 -2.46
CA ILE A 55 -2.54 -5.47 -2.20
C ILE A 55 -1.09 -5.74 -2.62
N SER A 56 -0.54 -6.95 -2.41
CA SER A 56 0.81 -7.28 -2.88
C SER A 56 0.97 -7.07 -4.39
N VAL A 57 -0.05 -7.47 -5.17
CA VAL A 57 -0.05 -7.28 -6.63
C VAL A 57 -0.08 -5.80 -6.96
N ASP A 58 -0.93 -5.02 -6.29
CA ASP A 58 -1.03 -3.58 -6.53
C ASP A 58 0.29 -2.86 -6.23
N LEU A 59 0.93 -3.18 -5.09
CA LEU A 59 2.23 -2.62 -4.71
C LEU A 59 3.31 -2.97 -5.74
N PHE A 60 3.35 -4.23 -6.21
CA PHE A 60 4.29 -4.68 -7.22
C PHE A 60 4.11 -3.94 -8.55
N LEU A 61 2.88 -3.86 -9.05
CA LEU A 61 2.57 -3.20 -10.31
C LEU A 61 2.90 -1.71 -10.24
N CYS A 62 2.48 -1.03 -9.17
CA CYS A 62 2.78 0.38 -8.97
C CYS A 62 4.31 0.60 -8.88
N ALA A 63 5.05 -0.25 -8.16
CA ALA A 63 6.51 -0.14 -8.08
C ALA A 63 7.16 -0.34 -9.45
N ALA A 64 6.71 -1.33 -10.23
CA ALA A 64 7.21 -1.58 -11.58
C ALA A 64 6.97 -0.37 -12.49
N PHE A 65 5.75 0.18 -12.54
CA PHE A 65 5.47 1.35 -13.37
C PHE A 65 6.27 2.59 -12.94
N LEU A 66 6.42 2.84 -11.64
CA LEU A 66 7.24 3.93 -11.12
C LEU A 66 8.72 3.78 -11.51
N LEU A 67 9.28 2.57 -11.42
CA LEU A 67 10.66 2.31 -11.83
C LEU A 67 10.85 2.42 -13.34
N LEU A 68 9.88 1.95 -14.14
CA LEU A 68 9.93 2.07 -15.60
C LEU A 68 9.83 3.53 -16.06
N LEU A 69 8.96 4.34 -15.42
CA LEU A 69 8.90 5.79 -15.61
C LEU A 69 10.21 6.47 -15.17
N GLY A 70 10.72 6.06 -14.00
CA GLY A 70 11.94 6.60 -13.40
C GLY A 70 13.19 6.35 -14.24
N THR A 71 13.32 5.15 -14.82
CA THR A 71 14.43 4.77 -15.70
C THR A 71 14.27 5.29 -17.13
N GLY A 72 13.07 5.75 -17.51
CA GLY A 72 12.77 6.21 -18.86
C GLY A 72 12.50 5.08 -19.86
N VAL A 73 12.41 3.82 -19.40
CA VAL A 73 11.98 2.68 -20.24
C VAL A 73 10.54 2.89 -20.73
N LEU A 74 9.68 3.40 -19.84
CA LEU A 74 8.33 3.84 -20.20
C LEU A 74 8.35 5.37 -20.38
N PRO A 75 7.91 5.89 -21.55
CA PRO A 75 7.91 7.33 -21.80
C PRO A 75 6.92 8.03 -20.87
N ARG A 76 7.18 9.30 -20.55
CA ARG A 76 6.28 10.12 -19.72
C ARG A 76 4.85 10.04 -20.23
N ASN A 77 3.93 9.77 -19.32
CA ASN A 77 2.52 9.58 -19.64
C ASN A 77 1.69 10.14 -18.50
N PHE A 78 1.11 11.31 -18.75
CA PHE A 78 0.33 12.04 -17.74
C PHE A 78 -0.83 11.21 -17.19
N ALA A 79 -1.51 10.42 -18.03
CA ALA A 79 -2.65 9.62 -17.58
C ALA A 79 -2.20 8.51 -16.61
N LEU A 80 -1.08 7.84 -16.89
CA LEU A 80 -0.51 6.84 -15.99
C LEU A 80 0.00 7.48 -14.69
N GLU A 81 0.68 8.61 -14.77
CA GLU A 81 1.18 9.32 -13.59
C GLU A 81 0.05 9.82 -12.70
N LEU A 82 -1.01 10.37 -13.30
CA LEU A 82 -2.23 10.77 -12.61
C LEU A 82 -2.93 9.56 -11.98
N LEU A 83 -3.01 8.43 -12.68
CA LEU A 83 -3.55 7.20 -12.13
C LEU A 83 -2.78 6.76 -10.88
N LEU A 84 -1.45 6.70 -10.95
CA LEU A 84 -0.60 6.34 -9.82
C LEU A 84 -0.77 7.32 -8.65
N LEU A 85 -0.84 8.62 -8.95
CA LEU A 85 -1.09 9.67 -7.95
C LEU A 85 -2.44 9.45 -7.25
N LEU A 86 -3.50 9.20 -8.02
CA LEU A 86 -4.84 8.95 -7.49
C LEU A 86 -4.92 7.64 -6.69
N VAL A 87 -4.17 6.60 -7.08
CA VAL A 87 -4.07 5.35 -6.32
C VAL A 87 -3.48 5.63 -4.94
N PHE A 88 -2.33 6.31 -4.84
CA PHE A 88 -1.72 6.60 -3.55
C PHE A 88 -2.55 7.56 -2.69
N GLY A 89 -3.14 8.58 -3.31
CA GLY A 89 -4.05 9.50 -2.63
C GLY A 89 -5.30 8.78 -2.11
N GLY A 90 -5.89 7.93 -2.95
CA GLY A 90 -7.02 7.08 -2.59
C GLY A 90 -6.69 6.15 -1.44
N TRP A 91 -5.60 5.38 -1.52
CA TRP A 91 -5.16 4.51 -0.43
C TRP A 91 -4.98 5.27 0.88
N CYS A 92 -4.37 6.45 0.85
CA CYS A 92 -4.21 7.28 2.04
C CYS A 92 -5.56 7.69 2.65
N VAL A 93 -6.47 8.22 1.82
CA VAL A 93 -7.79 8.68 2.28
C VAL A 93 -8.63 7.52 2.80
N PHE A 94 -8.79 6.46 2.01
CA PHE A 94 -9.60 5.31 2.40
C PHE A 94 -9.05 4.63 3.67
N TRP A 95 -7.73 4.54 3.83
CA TRP A 95 -7.13 4.00 5.06
C TRP A 95 -7.48 4.85 6.29
N LEU A 96 -7.31 6.17 6.21
CA LEU A 96 -7.62 7.07 7.32
C LEU A 96 -9.10 7.10 7.66
N VAL A 97 -9.97 7.06 6.64
CA VAL A 97 -11.43 6.97 6.81
C VAL A 97 -11.81 5.66 7.48
N SER A 98 -11.26 4.52 7.06
CA SER A 98 -11.50 3.24 7.73
C SER A 98 -11.11 3.26 9.21
N LEU A 99 -9.93 3.79 9.55
CA LEU A 99 -9.52 3.94 10.95
C LEU A 99 -10.47 4.86 11.74
N LEU A 100 -10.98 5.92 11.10
CA LEU A 100 -11.91 6.86 11.73
C LEU A 100 -13.28 6.21 11.96
N CYS A 101 -13.81 5.49 10.97
CA CYS A 101 -15.07 4.76 11.07
C CYS A 101 -15.03 3.70 12.17
N GLU A 102 -13.91 2.99 12.29
CA GLU A 102 -13.67 2.02 13.37
C GLU A 102 -13.33 2.68 14.72
N LYS A 103 -13.30 4.02 14.78
CA LYS A 103 -12.97 4.80 15.99
C LYS A 103 -11.66 4.34 16.62
N ALA A 104 -10.68 4.02 15.78
CA ALA A 104 -9.40 3.50 16.24
C ALA A 104 -8.71 4.50 17.17
N GLY A 105 -8.22 4.04 18.32
CA GLY A 105 -7.45 4.92 19.22
C GLY A 105 -6.18 5.45 18.54
N GLY A 106 -5.74 6.67 18.86
CA GLY A 106 -4.60 7.34 18.20
C GLY A 106 -3.30 6.51 18.14
N ARG A 107 -3.08 5.61 19.11
CA ARG A 107 -1.96 4.64 19.09
C ARG A 107 -2.00 3.72 17.86
N HIS A 108 -3.18 3.36 17.36
CA HIS A 108 -3.35 2.52 16.17
C HIS A 108 -2.99 3.27 14.89
N TYR A 109 -3.25 4.58 14.82
CA TYR A 109 -2.79 5.42 13.70
C TYR A 109 -1.26 5.46 13.60
N LEU A 110 -0.58 5.57 14.75
CA LEU A 110 0.88 5.56 14.81
C LEU A 110 1.46 4.17 14.51
N ARG A 111 0.83 3.12 15.04
CA ARG A 111 1.29 1.74 14.84
C ARG A 111 1.05 1.25 13.41
N LEU A 112 -0.05 1.66 12.79
CA LEU A 112 -0.43 1.36 11.41
C LEU A 112 -0.04 2.53 10.49
N CYS A 113 1.25 2.87 10.47
CA CYS A 113 1.85 4.01 9.76
C CYS A 113 1.77 3.92 8.21
N HIS A 114 0.93 3.04 7.65
CA HIS A 114 0.76 2.84 6.21
C HIS A 114 0.27 4.11 5.51
N TRP A 115 -0.60 4.90 6.17
CA TRP A 115 -1.06 6.19 5.64
C TRP A 115 0.09 7.17 5.37
N ALA A 116 1.13 7.18 6.21
CA ALA A 116 2.27 8.06 6.02
C ALA A 116 3.10 7.63 4.79
N LEU A 117 3.27 6.33 4.59
CA LEU A 117 3.89 5.80 3.37
C LEU A 117 3.12 6.22 2.12
N PHE A 118 1.79 6.09 2.12
CA PHE A 118 0.96 6.50 0.99
C PHE A 118 1.05 8.00 0.71
N LEU A 119 1.09 8.82 1.76
CA LEU A 119 1.27 10.27 1.63
C LEU A 119 2.66 10.64 1.07
N VAL A 120 3.72 9.95 1.51
CA VAL A 120 5.06 10.14 0.97
C VAL A 120 5.12 9.77 -0.51
N LEU A 121 4.55 8.61 -0.89
CA LEU A 121 4.49 8.18 -2.29
C LEU A 121 3.68 9.15 -3.16
N PHE A 122 2.55 9.64 -2.65
CA PHE A 122 1.77 10.70 -3.30
C PHE A 122 2.62 11.95 -3.56
N GLY A 123 3.34 12.43 -2.54
CA GLY A 123 4.21 13.60 -2.66
C GLY A 123 5.35 13.40 -3.66
N LEU A 124 5.97 12.21 -3.68
CA LEU A 124 7.03 11.88 -4.64
C LEU A 124 6.49 11.84 -6.08
N VAL A 125 5.34 11.21 -6.31
CA VAL A 125 4.71 11.17 -7.64
C VAL A 125 4.31 12.58 -8.09
N LEU A 126 3.69 13.37 -7.21
CA LEU A 126 3.34 14.76 -7.52
C LEU A 126 4.57 15.60 -7.86
N GLY A 127 5.66 15.46 -7.11
CA GLY A 127 6.93 16.11 -7.41
C GLY A 127 7.50 15.70 -8.76
N GLY A 128 7.38 14.42 -9.14
CA GLY A 128 7.78 13.91 -10.45
C GLY A 128 6.91 14.40 -11.60
N MET A 129 5.62 14.67 -11.36
CA MET A 129 4.70 15.26 -12.35
C MET A 129 4.99 16.75 -12.60
N LEU A 130 5.43 17.47 -11.57
CA LEU A 130 5.63 18.93 -11.64
C LEU A 130 7.04 19.37 -12.11
N GLY A 131 8.01 18.46 -12.26
CA GLY A 131 9.40 18.79 -12.65
C GLY A 131 10.10 17.77 -13.54
#